data_AF-A0A438APV2-F1
#
_entry.id   AF-A0A438APV2-F1
#
_cell.length_a   1.000
_cell.length_b   1.000
_cell.length_c   1.000
_cell.angle_alpha   90.00
_cell.angle_beta   90.00
_cell.angle_gamma   90.00
#
_symmetry.space_group_name_H-M   'P 1'
#
loop_
_entity.id
_entity.type
_entity.pdbx_description
1 polymer ?
#
loop_
_entity_poly.entity_id
_entity_poly.type
_entity_poly.pdbx_seq_one_letter_code
_entity_poly.pdbx_strand_id
1 'polypeptide(L)' 'MATAMPGLMSHSMLPVPWAEPTDISIAVLFLGSDEARYVTGVTFPVDAGACMK' A
#
# COMPACT_ATOMS: atom_id res chain seq x y z
N MET A 1 13.59 12.29 9.05
CA MET A 1 12.73 11.09 8.88
C MET A 1 12.83 10.10 10.05
N ALA A 2 14.01 9.82 10.62
CA ALA A 2 14.17 8.86 11.73
C ALA A 2 13.23 9.08 12.94
N THR A 3 12.93 10.34 13.31
CA THR A 3 11.99 10.67 14.40
C THR A 3 10.56 10.18 14.18
N ALA A 4 10.09 10.09 12.94
CA ALA A 4 8.70 9.71 12.64
C ALA A 4 8.51 8.18 12.56
N MET A 5 9.61 7.43 12.41
CA MET A 5 9.55 5.98 12.19
C MET A 5 8.78 5.22 13.27
N PRO A 6 8.97 5.46 14.59
CA PRO A 6 8.24 4.71 15.61
C PRO A 6 6.72 4.89 15.50
N GLY A 7 6.26 6.11 15.21
CA GLY A 7 4.84 6.41 15.03
C GLY A 7 4.29 5.70 13.79
N LEU A 8 4.98 5.80 12.66
CA LEU A 8 4.57 5.19 11.41
C LEU A 8 4.55 3.65 11.45
N MET A 9 5.54 3.04 12.12
CA MET A 9 5.53 1.59 12.41
C MET A 9 4.32 1.16 13.25
N SER A 10 3.86 2.01 14.17
CA SER A 10 2.71 1.70 15.01
C SER A 10 1.38 1.69 14.25
N HIS A 11 1.27 2.45 13.16
CA HIS A 11 0.06 2.53 12.32
C HIS A 11 -0.07 1.39 11.31
N SER A 12 1.03 0.71 10.97
CA SER A 12 1.03 -0.42 10.04
C SER A 12 0.75 -1.74 10.77
N MET A 13 0.08 -2.68 10.12
CA MET A 13 -0.02 -4.07 10.59
C MET A 13 1.23 -4.88 10.21
N LEU A 14 1.85 -4.55 9.08
CA LEU A 14 3.13 -5.13 8.67
C LEU A 14 4.30 -4.36 9.31
N PRO A 15 5.48 -4.99 9.50
CA PRO A 15 6.65 -4.35 10.12
C PRO A 15 7.39 -3.39 9.16
N VAL A 16 6.65 -2.48 8.52
CA VAL A 16 7.17 -1.42 7.64
C VAL A 16 6.57 -0.08 8.05
N PRO A 17 7.32 1.03 7.94
CA PRO A 17 6.84 2.32 8.40
C PRO A 17 6.00 3.02 7.32
N TRP A 18 6.29 2.77 6.05
CA TRP A 18 5.54 3.30 4.91
C TRP A 18 5.78 2.40 3.70
N ALA A 19 4.92 2.53 2.69
CA ALA A 19 5.15 1.95 1.38
C ALA A 19 6.17 2.80 0.60
N GLU A 20 7.01 2.13 -0.19
CA GLU A 20 7.92 2.79 -1.11
C GLU A 20 7.20 3.09 -2.45
N PRO A 21 7.69 4.06 -3.26
CA PRO A 21 7.08 4.38 -4.56
C PRO A 21 6.94 3.17 -5.49
N THR A 22 7.86 2.20 -5.39
CA THR A 22 7.84 0.94 -6.15
C THR A 22 6.63 0.09 -5.79
N ASP A 23 6.22 0.03 -4.52
CA ASP A 23 5.08 -0.79 -4.08
C ASP A 23 3.78 -0.31 -4.71
N ILE A 24 3.59 1.01 -4.77
CA ILE A 24 2.45 1.64 -5.44
C ILE A 24 2.51 1.41 -6.95
N SER A 25 3.70 1.57 -7.54
CA SER A 25 3.88 1.41 -9.00
C SER A 25 3.59 -0.01 -9.47
N ILE A 26 3.93 -1.03 -8.67
CA ILE A 26 3.60 -2.44 -8.96
C ILE A 26 2.08 -2.67 -8.92
N ALA A 27 1.37 -2.09 -7.95
CA ALA A 27 -0.09 -2.18 -7.91
C ALA A 27 -0.74 -1.49 -9.12
N VAL A 28 -0.23 -0.33 -9.52
CA VAL A 28 -0.68 0.38 -10.73
C VAL A 28 -0.38 -0.45 -11.98
N LEU A 29 0.79 -1.09 -12.06
CA LEU A 29 1.15 -1.97 -13.18
C LEU A 29 0.15 -3.13 -13.31
N PHE A 30 -0.23 -3.77 -12.20
CA PHE A 30 -1.27 -4.79 -12.18
C PHE A 30 -2.64 -4.22 -12.61
N LEU A 31 -3.07 -3.08 -12.06
CA LEU A 31 -4.36 -2.49 -12.43
C LEU A 31 -4.41 -2.04 -13.90
N GLY A 32 -3.26 -1.71 -14.49
CA GLY A 32 -3.13 -1.34 -15.90
C GLY A 32 -3.00 -2.53 -16.86
N SER A 33 -2.95 -3.77 -16.37
CA SER A 33 -2.72 -4.96 -17.18
C SER A 33 -4.02 -5.70 -17.54
N ASP A 34 -3.92 -6.67 -18.48
CA ASP A 34 -5.06 -7.48 -18.92
C ASP A 34 -5.62 -8.38 -17.80
N GLU A 35 -4.81 -8.70 -16.80
CA GLU A 35 -5.20 -9.46 -15.60
C GLU A 35 -6.22 -8.72 -14.74
N ALA A 36 -6.25 -7.39 -14.80
CA ALA A 36 -7.20 -6.54 -14.09
C ALA A 36 -8.39 -6.06 -14.94
N ARG A 37 -8.63 -6.63 -16.13
CA ARG A 37 -9.65 -6.19 -17.12
C ARG A 37 -11.08 -5.99 -16.60
N TYR A 38 -11.42 -6.57 -15.45
CA TYR A 38 -12.75 -6.45 -14.82
C TYR A 38 -12.71 -5.90 -13.39
N VAL A 39 -11.56 -5.41 -12.94
CA VAL A 39 -11.41 -4.73 -11.66
C VAL A 39 -11.82 -3.27 -11.84
N THR A 40 -12.95 -2.90 -11.25
CA THR A 40 -13.50 -1.54 -11.35
C THR A 40 -14.35 -1.20 -10.12
N GLY A 41 -14.45 0.09 -9.78
CA GLY A 41 -15.27 0.58 -8.67
C GLY A 41 -14.80 0.18 -7.27
N VAL A 42 -13.61 -0.41 -7.14
CA VAL A 42 -13.05 -0.85 -5.86
C VAL A 42 -12.08 0.19 -5.30
N THR A 43 -12.09 0.33 -3.97
CA THR A 43 -10.94 0.88 -3.24
C THR A 43 -9.90 -0.22 -3.11
N PHE A 44 -8.66 0.02 -3.54
CA PHE A 44 -7.58 -0.97 -3.55
C PHE A 44 -6.43 -0.50 -2.62
N PRO A 45 -6.47 -0.83 -1.31
CA PRO A 45 -5.47 -0.36 -0.36
C PRO A 45 -4.11 -1.01 -0.61
N VAL A 46 -3.07 -0.19 -0.66
CA VAL A 46 -1.66 -0.59 -0.65
C VAL A 46 -0.98 0.16 0.48
N ASP A 47 -1.32 -0.23 1.71
CA ASP A 47 -1.13 0.61 2.91
C ASP A 47 -0.51 -0.14 4.09
N ALA A 48 0.05 -1.33 3.85
CA ALA A 48 0.60 -2.20 4.88
C ALA A 48 -0.38 -2.57 6.02
N GLY A 49 -1.69 -2.55 5.71
CA GLY A 49 -2.76 -2.90 6.64
C GLY A 49 -3.21 -1.76 7.56
N ALA A 50 -2.81 -0.51 7.27
CA ALA A 50 -3.18 0.64 8.09
C ALA A 50 -4.71 0.84 8.22
N CYS A 51 -5.49 0.58 7.17
CA CYS A 51 -6.96 0.69 7.22
C CYS A 51 -7.64 -0.42 8.04
N MET A 52 -6.91 -1.46 8.45
CA MET A 52 -7.45 -2.65 9.12
C MET A 52 -7.01 -2.75 10.59
N LYS A 53 -6.26 -1.76 11.09
CA LYS A 53 -5.72 -1.69 12.45
C LYS A 53 -6.59 -0.85 13.37
#